data_AF-A0A818AMK7-F1
#
_entry.id   AF-A0A818AMK7-F1
#
_cell.length_a   1.000
_cell.length_b   1.000
_cell.length_c   1.000
_cell.angle_alpha   90.00
_cell.angle_beta   90.00
_cell.angle_gamma   90.00
#
_symmetry.space_group_name_H-M   'P 1'
#
loop_
_entity.id
_entity.type
_entity.pdbx_description
1 polymer ?
#
loop_
_entity_poly.entity_id
_entity_poly.type
_entity_poly.pdbx_seq_one_letter_code
_entity_poly.pdbx_strand_id
1 'polypeptide(L)'
;MFSVDKCDPDQNVYGLRQHFTNVASNYHIEPLFQSSSSPHGQWLNTIIFDILDLKRDHILTDVGCGSGIDCLWFLNKINNQIKIIGCDPSSGMIEIFNSEIKKRNLTNTVQAFCMDAITFSQQKQLPAYNRLLLKHCVHLLSHSERLLAFKGFRQ
;
A
#
# COMPACT_ATOMS: atom_id res chain seq x y z
N MET A 1 41.65 -1.94 15.11
CA MET A 1 40.42 -1.44 15.75
C MET A 1 39.50 -1.01 14.62
N PHE A 2 38.65 -1.92 14.14
CA PHE A 2 37.72 -1.60 13.05
C PHE A 2 36.57 -0.79 13.63
N SER A 3 36.45 0.45 13.18
CA SER A 3 35.26 1.28 13.35
C SER A 3 34.09 0.51 12.76
N VAL A 4 33.14 0.11 13.60
CA VAL A 4 31.84 -0.33 13.13
C VAL A 4 31.13 0.95 12.72
N ASP A 5 31.16 1.26 11.43
CA ASP A 5 30.34 2.32 10.87
C ASP A 5 28.89 2.04 11.27
N LYS A 6 28.35 2.89 12.13
CA LYS A 6 26.94 2.88 12.47
C LYS A 6 26.21 3.17 11.16
N CYS A 7 25.62 2.15 10.54
CA CYS A 7 24.65 2.35 9.47
C CYS A 7 23.57 3.30 10.01
N ASP A 8 23.56 4.51 9.48
CA ASP A 8 22.56 5.52 9.79
C ASP A 8 21.19 4.98 9.29
N PRO A 9 20.23 4.69 10.18
CA PRO A 9 18.95 4.12 9.79
C PRO A 9 18.18 5.02 8.81
N ASP A 10 18.43 6.33 8.84
CA ASP A 10 17.75 7.29 7.97
C ASP A 10 18.20 7.16 6.51
N GLN A 11 19.48 6.88 6.24
CA GLN A 11 19.96 6.68 4.86
C GLN A 11 19.34 5.45 4.17
N ASN A 12 19.04 4.41 4.94
CA ASN A 12 18.44 3.18 4.42
C ASN A 12 16.97 3.37 4.00
N VAL A 13 16.21 4.18 4.76
CA VAL A 13 14.81 4.49 4.47
C VAL A 13 14.68 5.34 3.21
N TYR A 14 15.53 6.36 3.03
CA TYR A 14 15.57 7.15 1.79
C TYR A 14 15.97 6.31 0.58
N GLY A 15 16.97 5.44 0.72
CA GLY A 15 17.39 4.52 -0.34
C GLY A 15 16.27 3.57 -0.78
N LEU A 16 15.49 3.04 0.18
CA LEU A 16 14.38 2.15 -0.10
C LEU A 16 13.23 2.85 -0.84
N ARG A 17 12.84 4.06 -0.40
CA ARG A 17 11.79 4.85 -1.06
C ARG A 17 12.16 5.18 -2.51
N GLN A 18 13.40 5.62 -2.71
CA GLN A 18 13.90 5.94 -4.05
C GLN A 18 14.00 4.69 -4.92
N HIS A 19 14.42 3.55 -4.36
CA HIS A 19 14.45 2.28 -5.08
C HIS A 19 13.07 1.94 -5.64
N PHE A 20 12.02 1.94 -4.81
CA PHE A 20 10.66 1.67 -5.26
C PHE A 20 10.14 2.69 -6.28
N THR A 21 10.47 3.97 -6.12
CA THR A 21 10.14 5.00 -7.12
C THR A 21 10.76 4.68 -8.47
N ASN A 22 12.04 4.29 -8.49
CA ASN A 22 12.77 4.02 -9.73
C ASN A 22 12.26 2.79 -10.48
N VAL A 23 11.71 1.80 -9.77
CA VAL A 23 11.18 0.57 -10.39
C VAL A 23 9.66 0.58 -10.58
N ALA A 24 8.97 1.65 -10.17
CA ALA A 24 7.51 1.70 -10.13
C ALA A 24 6.86 1.38 -11.48
N SER A 25 7.43 1.87 -12.58
CA SER A 25 6.92 1.61 -13.95
C SER A 25 6.84 0.14 -14.30
N ASN A 26 7.72 -0.68 -13.73
CA ASN A 26 7.83 -2.09 -14.06
C ASN A 26 6.67 -2.89 -13.46
N TYR A 27 6.04 -2.41 -12.39
CA TYR A 27 4.98 -3.15 -11.70
C TYR A 27 3.75 -3.42 -12.57
N HIS A 28 3.42 -2.51 -13.50
CA HIS A 28 2.27 -2.66 -14.39
C HIS A 28 2.64 -3.15 -15.80
N ILE A 29 3.93 -3.24 -16.14
CA ILE A 29 4.40 -3.58 -17.49
C ILE A 29 5.01 -5.00 -17.50
N GLU A 30 5.83 -5.31 -16.51
CA GLU A 30 6.59 -6.55 -16.47
C GLU A 30 5.78 -7.68 -15.83
N PRO A 31 5.58 -8.81 -16.51
CA PRO A 31 4.86 -9.97 -15.97
C PRO A 31 5.42 -10.48 -14.64
N LEU A 32 6.73 -10.26 -14.39
CA LEU A 32 7.39 -10.63 -13.14
C LEU A 32 6.86 -9.85 -11.93
N PHE A 33 6.47 -8.58 -12.12
CA PHE A 33 5.99 -7.71 -11.05
C PHE A 33 4.46 -7.60 -10.99
N GLN A 34 3.75 -8.02 -12.05
CA GLN A 34 2.30 -8.15 -12.05
C GLN A 34 1.83 -9.36 -11.23
N SER A 35 2.12 -9.37 -9.93
CA SER A 35 1.80 -10.51 -9.07
C SER A 35 0.31 -10.89 -9.15
N SER A 36 -0.60 -9.92 -9.28
CA SER A 36 -2.04 -10.18 -9.39
C SER A 36 -2.49 -10.80 -10.72
N SER A 37 -1.66 -10.84 -11.76
CA SER A 37 -1.92 -11.62 -12.98
C SER A 37 -1.30 -13.02 -12.92
N SER A 38 -0.27 -13.22 -12.09
CA SER A 38 0.30 -14.55 -11.83
C SER A 38 -0.67 -15.45 -11.03
N PRO A 39 -0.64 -16.79 -11.22
CA PRO A 39 -1.46 -17.71 -10.43
C PRO A 39 -1.24 -17.57 -8.92
N HIS A 40 0.00 -17.31 -8.49
CA HIS A 40 0.34 -17.16 -7.08
C HIS A 40 -0.27 -15.89 -6.47
N GLY A 41 -0.14 -14.74 -7.13
CA GLY A 41 -0.72 -13.51 -6.59
C GLY A 41 -2.24 -13.46 -6.70
N GLN A 42 -2.85 -14.09 -7.71
CA GLN A 42 -4.31 -14.30 -7.74
C GLN A 42 -4.78 -15.16 -6.56
N TRP A 43 -4.08 -16.25 -6.26
CA TRP A 43 -4.36 -17.10 -5.11
C TRP A 43 -4.22 -16.33 -3.79
N LEU A 44 -3.11 -15.62 -3.60
CA LEU A 44 -2.87 -14.83 -2.39
C LEU A 44 -3.93 -13.72 -2.23
N ASN A 45 -4.26 -13.00 -3.29
CA ASN A 45 -5.26 -11.94 -3.25
C ASN A 45 -6.66 -12.51 -2.98
N THR A 46 -6.97 -13.73 -3.43
CA THR A 46 -8.22 -14.42 -3.06
C THR A 46 -8.27 -14.70 -1.55
N ILE A 47 -7.19 -15.23 -0.98
CA ILE A 47 -7.11 -15.45 0.48
C ILE A 47 -7.26 -14.14 1.25
N ILE A 48 -6.56 -13.09 0.83
CA ILE A 48 -6.65 -11.77 1.49
C ILE A 48 -8.08 -11.22 1.39
N PHE A 49 -8.71 -11.32 0.23
CA PHE A 49 -10.09 -10.88 0.02
C PHE A 49 -11.06 -11.60 0.97
N ASP A 50 -10.91 -12.92 1.11
CA ASP A 50 -11.75 -13.74 1.97
C ASP A 50 -11.52 -13.45 3.46
N ILE A 51 -10.26 -13.31 3.90
CA ILE A 51 -9.90 -12.96 5.29
C ILE A 51 -10.39 -11.57 5.66
N LEU A 52 -10.24 -10.61 4.75
CA LEU A 52 -10.76 -9.28 4.93
C LEU A 52 -12.30 -9.26 4.91
N ASP A 53 -12.97 -10.32 4.45
CA ASP A 53 -14.43 -10.39 4.34
C ASP A 53 -14.98 -9.11 3.70
N LEU A 54 -14.39 -8.73 2.55
CA LEU A 54 -14.73 -7.49 1.86
C LEU A 54 -16.16 -7.56 1.34
N LYS A 55 -16.99 -6.60 1.75
CA LYS A 55 -18.40 -6.47 1.39
C LYS A 55 -18.67 -5.07 0.89
N ARG A 56 -19.81 -4.92 0.22
CA ARG A 56 -20.31 -3.63 -0.23
C ARG A 56 -20.27 -2.58 0.90
N ASP A 57 -19.94 -1.36 0.51
CA ASP A 57 -19.83 -0.16 1.34
C ASP A 57 -18.72 -0.21 2.40
N HIS A 58 -17.89 -1.26 2.43
CA HIS A 58 -16.67 -1.25 3.22
C HIS A 58 -15.69 -0.17 2.75
N ILE A 59 -14.92 0.34 3.70
CA ILE A 59 -13.82 1.26 3.46
C ILE A 59 -12.55 0.52 3.88
N LEU A 60 -11.74 0.16 2.89
CA LEU A 60 -10.47 -0.52 3.07
C LEU A 60 -9.33 0.50 3.08
N THR A 61 -8.52 0.46 4.13
CA THR A 61 -7.24 1.14 4.17
C THR A 61 -6.13 0.16 3.79
N ASP A 62 -5.36 0.47 2.75
CA ASP A 62 -4.23 -0.34 2.28
C ASP A 62 -2.91 0.41 2.48
N VAL A 63 -2.09 -0.04 3.42
CA VAL A 63 -0.86 0.63 3.85
C VAL A 63 0.34 -0.06 3.20
N GLY A 64 1.18 0.71 2.53
CA GLY A 64 2.16 0.17 1.60
C GLY A 64 1.48 -0.36 0.34
N CYS A 65 0.50 0.37 -0.20
CA CYS A 65 -0.31 -0.06 -1.34
C CYS A 65 0.48 -0.13 -2.65
N GLY A 66 1.73 0.35 -2.67
CA GLY A 66 2.58 0.40 -3.86
C GLY A 66 1.86 1.08 -5.01
N SER A 67 1.97 0.48 -6.20
CA SER A 67 1.33 0.98 -7.42
C SER A 67 -0.16 0.62 -7.52
N GLY A 68 -0.77 0.09 -6.45
CA GLY A 68 -2.20 -0.17 -6.34
C GLY A 68 -2.71 -1.42 -7.04
N ILE A 69 -1.82 -2.33 -7.46
CA ILE A 69 -2.18 -3.56 -8.19
C ILE A 69 -3.23 -4.39 -7.45
N ASP A 70 -3.03 -4.60 -6.15
CA ASP A 70 -3.96 -5.39 -5.33
C ASP A 70 -5.27 -4.64 -5.09
N CYS A 71 -5.19 -3.33 -4.80
CA CYS A 71 -6.36 -2.46 -4.68
C CYS A 71 -7.26 -2.53 -5.92
N LEU A 72 -6.67 -2.42 -7.12
CA LEU A 72 -7.38 -2.49 -8.39
C LEU A 72 -7.98 -3.89 -8.62
N TRP A 73 -7.30 -4.95 -8.19
CA TRP A 73 -7.82 -6.31 -8.24
C TRP A 73 -9.05 -6.47 -7.32
N PHE A 74 -8.99 -5.98 -6.07
CA PHE A 74 -10.11 -6.05 -5.12
C PHE A 74 -11.34 -5.29 -5.63
N LEU A 75 -11.13 -4.09 -6.18
CA LEU A 75 -12.19 -3.29 -6.79
C LEU A 75 -12.85 -4.02 -7.95
N ASN A 76 -12.06 -4.62 -8.85
CA ASN A 76 -12.61 -5.41 -9.94
C ASN A 76 -13.40 -6.62 -9.42
N LYS A 77 -12.87 -7.33 -8.41
CA LYS A 77 -13.51 -8.52 -7.82
C LYS A 77 -14.88 -8.22 -7.21
N ILE A 78 -15.07 -7.03 -6.61
CA ILE A 78 -16.32 -6.62 -5.96
C ILE A 78 -17.07 -5.53 -6.73
N ASN A 79 -16.81 -5.37 -8.03
CA ASN A 79 -17.49 -4.40 -8.90
C ASN A 79 -17.51 -2.96 -8.35
N ASN A 80 -16.38 -2.50 -7.80
CA ASN A 80 -16.18 -1.17 -7.22
C ASN A 80 -17.12 -0.84 -6.04
N GLN A 81 -17.68 -1.85 -5.37
CA GLN A 81 -18.62 -1.65 -4.26
C GLN A 81 -17.95 -1.34 -2.92
N ILE A 82 -16.63 -1.13 -2.88
CA ILE A 82 -15.88 -0.69 -1.69
C ILE A 82 -15.18 0.63 -2.00
N LYS A 83 -14.84 1.38 -0.95
CA LYS A 83 -13.89 2.49 -1.06
C LYS A 83 -12.52 2.04 -0.60
N ILE A 84 -11.48 2.60 -1.21
CA ILE A 84 -10.09 2.32 -0.85
C ILE A 84 -9.36 3.62 -0.52
N ILE A 85 -8.62 3.59 0.59
CA ILE A 85 -7.71 4.65 1.01
C ILE A 85 -6.31 4.03 1.11
N GLY A 86 -5.46 4.32 0.13
CA GLY A 86 -4.12 3.76 0.04
C GLY A 86 -3.04 4.75 0.49
N CYS A 87 -1.94 4.23 1.06
CA CYS A 87 -0.71 5.01 1.19
C CYS A 87 0.53 4.19 0.86
N ASP A 88 1.54 4.88 0.35
CA ASP A 88 2.87 4.33 0.12
C ASP A 88 3.90 5.47 0.22
N PRO A 89 5.09 5.25 0.81
CA PRO A 89 6.10 6.29 0.91
C PRO A 89 6.84 6.57 -0.41
N SER A 90 6.66 5.75 -1.45
CA SER A 90 7.23 5.96 -2.78
C SER A 90 6.32 6.83 -3.65
N SER A 91 6.83 7.99 -4.07
CA SER A 91 6.11 8.89 -4.97
C SER A 91 5.82 8.25 -6.33
N GLY A 92 6.78 7.53 -6.91
CA GLY A 92 6.60 6.88 -8.21
C GLY A 92 5.50 5.81 -8.19
N MET A 93 5.38 5.07 -7.10
CA MET A 93 4.29 4.11 -6.89
C MET A 93 2.93 4.81 -6.86
N ILE A 94 2.81 5.87 -6.07
CA ILE A 94 1.56 6.64 -5.92
C ILE A 94 1.19 7.39 -7.19
N GLU A 95 2.15 7.90 -7.95
CA GLU A 95 1.92 8.53 -9.25
C GLU A 95 1.28 7.55 -10.24
N ILE A 96 1.81 6.32 -10.33
CA ILE A 96 1.25 5.27 -11.18
C ILE A 96 -0.14 4.88 -10.70
N PHE A 97 -0.32 4.67 -9.40
CA PHE A 97 -1.63 4.31 -8.87
C PHE A 97 -2.67 5.39 -9.18
N ASN A 98 -2.33 6.67 -8.96
CA ASN A 98 -3.20 7.80 -9.30
C ASN A 98 -3.49 7.89 -10.81
N SER A 99 -2.53 7.56 -11.67
CA SER A 99 -2.73 7.47 -13.12
C SER A 99 -3.77 6.40 -13.47
N GLU A 100 -3.65 5.19 -12.90
CA GLU A 100 -4.61 4.10 -13.11
C GLU A 100 -6.00 4.41 -12.54
N ILE A 101 -6.08 5.06 -11.36
CA ILE A 101 -7.35 5.54 -10.78
C ILE A 101 -8.06 6.48 -11.76
N LYS A 102 -7.34 7.46 -12.31
CA LYS A 102 -7.89 8.42 -13.28
C LYS A 102 -8.33 7.73 -14.56
N LYS A 103 -7.47 6.88 -15.14
CA LYS A 103 -7.75 6.13 -16.37
C LYS A 103 -9.00 5.25 -16.28
N ARG A 104 -9.30 4.72 -15.09
CA ARG A 104 -10.46 3.86 -14.82
C ARG A 104 -11.67 4.60 -14.25
N ASN A 105 -11.63 5.94 -14.15
CA ASN A 105 -12.67 6.78 -13.54
C ASN A 105 -13.02 6.38 -12.09
N LEU A 106 -12.02 5.99 -11.30
CA LEU A 106 -12.18 5.52 -9.92
C LEU A 106 -11.95 6.61 -8.87
N THR A 107 -11.84 7.88 -9.25
CA THR A 107 -11.49 9.00 -8.36
C THR A 107 -12.47 9.23 -7.19
N ASN A 108 -13.73 8.79 -7.33
CA ASN A 108 -14.73 8.84 -6.25
C ASN A 108 -14.68 7.60 -5.34
N THR A 109 -13.91 6.58 -5.72
CA THR A 109 -13.85 5.27 -5.06
C THR A 109 -12.51 5.07 -4.35
N VAL A 110 -11.43 5.65 -4.88
CA VAL A 110 -10.06 5.44 -4.41
C VAL A 110 -9.36 6.77 -4.18
N GLN A 111 -8.65 6.87 -3.05
CA GLN A 111 -7.71 7.95 -2.76
C GLN A 111 -6.36 7.32 -2.38
N ALA A 112 -5.26 7.82 -2.96
CA ALA A 112 -3.93 7.32 -2.72
C ALA A 112 -2.99 8.47 -2.31
N PHE A 113 -2.25 8.27 -1.21
CA PHE A 113 -1.41 9.29 -0.59
C PHE A 113 0.06 8.87 -0.57
N CYS A 114 0.95 9.79 -0.96
CA CYS A 114 2.39 9.60 -0.82
C CYS A 114 2.81 9.94 0.62
N MET A 115 2.74 8.95 1.51
CA MET A 115 3.00 9.10 2.94
C MET A 115 3.54 7.78 3.51
N ASP A 116 4.41 7.86 4.52
CA ASP A 116 4.80 6.67 5.28
C ASP A 116 3.67 6.20 6.21
N ALA A 117 3.74 4.94 6.63
CA ALA A 117 2.70 4.29 7.44
C ALA A 117 2.45 4.99 8.78
N ILE A 118 3.48 5.58 9.41
CA ILE A 118 3.37 6.23 10.71
C ILE A 118 2.62 7.54 10.55
N THR A 119 3.11 8.40 9.65
CA THR A 119 2.49 9.69 9.36
C THR A 119 1.04 9.50 8.93
N PHE A 120 0.79 8.51 8.07
CA PHE A 120 -0.55 8.17 7.60
C PHE A 120 -1.47 7.68 8.75
N SER A 121 -0.98 6.81 9.63
CA SER A 121 -1.76 6.28 10.76
C SER A 121 -2.20 7.34 11.77
N GLN A 122 -1.54 8.50 11.79
CA GLN A 122 -1.81 9.60 12.72
C GLN A 122 -2.76 10.66 12.14
N GLN A 123 -3.16 10.55 10.87
CA GLN A 123 -4.06 11.51 10.23
C GLN A 123 -5.48 11.38 10.79
N LYS A 124 -6.02 12.46 11.34
CA LYS A 124 -7.38 12.49 11.92
C LYS A 124 -8.47 12.87 10.92
N GLN A 125 -8.08 13.43 9.78
CA GLN A 125 -8.98 13.89 8.73
C GLN A 125 -9.31 12.82 7.68
N LEU A 126 -8.68 11.65 7.76
CA LEU A 126 -9.02 10.54 6.86
C LEU A 126 -10.39 9.95 7.24
N PRO A 127 -11.20 9.51 6.27
CA PRO A 127 -12.44 8.80 6.57
C PRO A 127 -12.20 7.60 7.47
N ALA A 128 -13.14 7.34 8.38
CA ALA A 128 -13.14 6.11 9.15
C ALA A 128 -13.17 4.90 8.21
N TYR A 129 -12.34 3.91 8.50
CA TYR A 129 -12.28 2.65 7.77
C TYR A 129 -12.67 1.50 8.68
N ASN A 130 -13.11 0.39 8.08
CA ASN A 130 -13.49 -0.81 8.81
C ASN A 130 -12.70 -2.04 8.40
N ARG A 131 -11.75 -1.89 7.48
CA ARG A 131 -10.79 -2.91 7.06
C ARG A 131 -9.42 -2.27 6.87
N LEU A 132 -8.38 -2.99 7.30
CA LEU A 132 -7.00 -2.54 7.23
C LEU A 132 -6.14 -3.67 6.65
N LEU A 133 -5.35 -3.34 5.64
CA LEU A 133 -4.39 -4.24 5.02
C LEU A 133 -2.98 -3.65 5.16
N LEU A 134 -2.05 -4.50 5.59
CA LEU A 134 -0.61 -4.23 5.56
C LEU A 134 0.09 -5.44 4.93
N LYS A 135 0.17 -5.46 3.61
CA LYS A 135 0.74 -6.58 2.84
C LYS A 135 2.18 -6.27 2.46
N HIS A 136 3.12 -7.18 2.79
CA HIS A 136 4.55 -7.07 2.45
C HIS A 136 5.26 -5.75 2.83
N CYS A 137 4.70 -4.92 3.72
CA CYS A 137 5.32 -3.67 4.16
C CYS A 137 5.71 -3.67 5.65
N VAL A 138 5.05 -4.49 6.49
CA VAL A 138 5.25 -4.48 7.95
C VAL A 138 6.69 -4.78 8.37
N HIS A 139 7.40 -5.62 7.60
CA HIS A 139 8.79 -5.99 7.89
C HIS A 139 9.79 -4.87 7.57
N LEU A 140 9.36 -3.83 6.84
CA LEU A 140 10.16 -2.65 6.53
C LEU A 140 10.14 -1.61 7.67
N LEU A 141 9.25 -1.80 8.65
CA LEU A 141 9.13 -0.95 9.82
C LEU A 141 9.95 -1.53 10.97
N SER A 142 10.70 -0.68 11.66
CA SER A 142 11.34 -1.03 12.93
C SER A 142 10.29 -1.37 13.99
N HIS A 143 10.74 -1.91 15.13
CA HIS A 143 9.82 -2.27 16.21
C HIS A 143 9.02 -1.06 16.74
N SER A 144 9.68 0.08 16.98
CA SER A 144 9.04 1.30 17.46
C SER A 144 8.04 1.87 16.46
N GLU A 145 8.39 1.87 15.17
CA GLU A 145 7.51 2.35 14.09
C GLU A 145 6.26 1.50 13.96
N ARG A 146 6.37 0.16 14.09
CA ARG A 146 5.19 -0.72 14.13
C ARG A 146 4.25 -0.39 15.28
N LEU A 147 4.80 -0.14 16.49
CA LEU A 147 3.99 0.23 17.64
C LEU A 147 3.27 1.57 17.43
N LEU A 148 3.97 2.56 16.88
CA LEU A 148 3.39 3.87 16.56
C LEU A 148 2.29 3.76 15.51
N ALA A 149 2.55 3.07 14.41
CA ALA A 149 1.59 2.87 13.32
C ALA A 149 0.33 2.15 13.83
N PHE A 150 0.49 1.02 14.54
CA PHE A 150 -0.64 0.26 15.06
C PHE A 150 -1.45 1.00 16.13
N LYS A 151 -0.80 1.86 16.92
CA LYS A 151 -1.53 2.76 17.83
C LYS A 151 -2.38 3.76 17.04
N GLY A 152 -1.83 4.33 15.98
CA GLY A 152 -2.55 5.25 15.09
C GLY A 152 -3.75 4.60 14.42
N PHE A 153 -3.61 3.35 13.97
CA PHE A 153 -4.69 2.61 13.30
C PHE A 153 -5.81 2.10 14.23
N ARG A 154 -5.66 2.18 15.55
CA ARG A 154 -6.69 1.74 16.52
C ARG A 154 -7.66 2.85 16.95
N GLN A 155 -7.59 4.02 16.30
CA GLN A 155 -8.40 5.20 16.62
C GLN A 155 -9.86 5.06 16.18
#